data_AF-A0A1W2EIP1-F1
#
_entry.id   AF-A0A1W2EIP1-F1
#
_cell.length_a   1.000
_cell.length_b   1.000
_cell.length_c   1.000
_cell.angle_alpha   90.00
_cell.angle_beta   90.00
_cell.angle_gamma   90.00
#
_symmetry.space_group_name_H-M   'P 1'
#
loop_
_entity.id
_entity.type
_entity.pdbx_description
1 polymer ?
#
loop_
_entity_poly.entity_id
_entity_poly.type
_entity_poly.pdbx_seq_one_letter_code
_entity_poly.pdbx_strand_id
1 'polypeptide(L)'
;MIHDELRKRVLLKTGLDHITSRDCEQIANGINQSLNRHISVTTLKRVFGFAKKQHSFSKYTLATLMDYANADELILPDHKPETFAPARPDNIKILSFLAENEPYAEAFNGQECLNPKQLVLEALEILQKQNLEFLPLADRGKCIGMVYGKDLVYFLGCDDQMYGTLYHKFNFDLYTAIAILRRS
;
A
#
# COMPACT_ATOMS: atom_id res chain seq x y z
N MET A 1 22.81 -10.19 7.87
CA MET A 1 21.83 -11.28 7.75
C MET A 1 20.53 -10.82 7.09
N ILE A 2 19.60 -10.11 7.75
CA ILE A 2 18.31 -9.69 7.09
C ILE A 2 18.55 -8.76 5.88
N HIS A 3 19.54 -7.87 5.94
CA HIS A 3 19.83 -6.93 4.86
C HIS A 3 20.41 -7.58 3.59
N ASP A 4 21.10 -8.72 3.71
CA ASP A 4 21.77 -9.36 2.58
C ASP A 4 20.75 -10.13 1.72
N GLU A 5 19.78 -10.76 2.39
CA GLU A 5 18.67 -11.45 1.73
C GLU A 5 17.74 -10.46 1.00
N LEU A 6 17.41 -9.34 1.65
CA LEU A 6 16.60 -8.29 1.04
C LEU A 6 17.26 -7.70 -0.22
N ARG A 7 18.58 -7.49 -0.20
CA ARG A 7 19.32 -7.05 -1.40
C ARG A 7 19.19 -8.04 -2.54
N LYS A 8 19.36 -9.34 -2.26
CA LYS A 8 19.26 -10.41 -3.27
C LYS A 8 17.88 -10.45 -3.90
N ARG A 9 16.82 -10.31 -3.10
CA ARG A 9 15.45 -10.28 -3.65
C ARG A 9 15.20 -9.05 -4.53
N VAL A 10 15.70 -7.87 -4.13
CA VAL A 10 15.60 -6.67 -4.98
C VAL A 10 16.42 -6.84 -6.28
N LEU A 11 17.61 -7.44 -6.23
CA LEU A 11 18.41 -7.80 -7.41
C LEU A 11 17.61 -8.68 -8.39
N LEU A 12 17.04 -9.77 -7.88
CA LEU A 12 16.20 -10.70 -8.65
C LEU A 12 15.03 -9.98 -9.33
N LYS A 13 14.29 -9.15 -8.57
CA LYS A 13 13.16 -8.36 -9.07
C LYS A 13 13.55 -7.38 -10.18
N THR A 14 14.76 -6.82 -10.12
CA THR A 14 15.25 -5.88 -11.13
C THR A 14 15.78 -6.55 -12.40
N GLY A 15 15.95 -7.87 -12.40
CA GLY A 15 16.53 -8.61 -13.52
C GLY A 15 18.01 -8.28 -13.77
N LEU A 16 18.71 -7.76 -12.76
CA LEU A 16 20.12 -7.36 -12.86
C LEU A 16 21.01 -8.36 -12.10
N ASP A 17 22.12 -8.76 -12.72
CA ASP A 17 23.13 -9.61 -12.07
C ASP A 17 23.90 -8.83 -10.99
N HIS A 18 24.15 -7.55 -11.23
CA HIS A 18 24.86 -6.65 -10.33
C HIS A 18 24.24 -5.26 -10.41
N ILE A 19 23.94 -4.66 -9.26
CA ILE A 19 23.48 -3.27 -9.18
C ILE A 19 24.71 -2.36 -9.15
N THR A 20 24.64 -1.25 -9.86
CA THR A 20 25.59 -0.15 -9.80
C THR A 20 25.00 1.05 -9.07
N SER A 21 25.84 2.03 -8.75
CA SER A 21 25.40 3.30 -8.15
C SER A 21 24.38 4.06 -9.02
N ARG A 22 24.42 3.86 -10.35
CA ARG A 22 23.49 4.48 -11.30
C ARG A 22 22.12 3.79 -11.27
N ASP A 23 22.10 2.47 -11.17
CA ASP A 23 20.86 1.69 -11.13
C ASP A 23 20.02 2.02 -9.89
N CYS A 24 20.66 2.50 -8.82
CA CYS A 24 19.95 2.96 -7.62
C CYS A 24 18.93 4.08 -7.91
N GLU A 25 19.16 4.90 -8.93
CA GLU A 25 18.21 5.94 -9.33
C GLU A 25 16.97 5.34 -10.00
N GLN A 26 17.19 4.39 -10.92
CA GLN A 26 16.10 3.69 -11.62
C GLN A 26 15.26 2.88 -10.64
N ILE A 27 15.90 2.14 -9.73
CA ILE A 27 15.22 1.32 -8.74
C ILE A 27 14.42 2.18 -7.76
N ALA A 28 14.98 3.30 -7.28
CA ALA A 28 14.25 4.21 -6.39
C ALA A 28 12.99 4.78 -7.07
N ASN A 29 13.10 5.18 -8.35
CA ASN A 29 11.95 5.65 -9.11
C ASN A 29 10.90 4.54 -9.30
N GLY A 30 11.33 3.33 -9.64
CA GLY A 30 10.45 2.17 -9.78
C GLY A 30 9.71 1.83 -8.49
N ILE A 31 10.40 1.83 -7.34
CA ILE A 31 9.80 1.65 -6.01
C ILE A 31 8.76 2.73 -5.76
N ASN A 32 9.11 3.99 -6.01
CA ASN A 32 8.26 5.11 -5.64
C ASN A 32 6.97 5.14 -6.46
N GLN A 33 7.06 4.81 -7.74
CA GLN A 33 5.91 4.73 -8.64
C GLN A 33 5.04 3.49 -8.36
N SER A 34 5.64 2.34 -8.11
CA SER A 34 4.90 1.08 -7.94
C SER A 34 4.21 0.94 -6.59
N LEU A 35 4.79 1.47 -5.52
CA LEU A 35 4.27 1.31 -4.16
C LEU A 35 3.58 2.56 -3.60
N ASN A 36 3.58 3.67 -4.34
CA ASN A 36 3.19 4.99 -3.83
C ASN A 36 3.88 5.35 -2.50
N ARG A 37 5.17 5.02 -2.40
CA ARG A 37 6.04 5.30 -1.23
C ARG A 37 7.23 6.13 -1.69
N HIS A 38 7.96 6.77 -0.77
CA HIS A 38 9.17 7.53 -1.11
C HIS A 38 10.43 6.92 -0.46
N ILE A 39 11.31 6.35 -1.27
CA ILE A 39 12.68 6.01 -0.89
C ILE A 39 13.66 6.89 -1.67
N SER A 40 14.65 7.44 -0.98
CA SER A 40 15.67 8.27 -1.64
C SER A 40 16.78 7.41 -2.25
N VAL A 41 17.35 7.88 -3.37
CA VAL A 41 18.50 7.24 -4.04
C VAL A 41 19.66 7.00 -3.06
N THR A 42 19.94 7.96 -2.18
CA THR A 42 20.98 7.84 -1.16
C THR A 42 20.68 6.73 -0.14
N THR A 43 19.40 6.52 0.20
CA THR A 43 19.00 5.39 1.07
C THR A 43 19.30 4.06 0.37
N LEU A 44 18.96 3.95 -0.91
CA LEU A 44 19.20 2.76 -1.70
C LEU A 44 20.70 2.49 -1.92
N LYS A 45 21.50 3.54 -2.15
CA LYS A 45 22.98 3.46 -2.20
C LYS A 45 23.57 2.92 -0.90
N ARG A 46 23.03 3.32 0.27
CA ARG A 46 23.44 2.75 1.56
C ARG A 46 23.02 1.29 1.71
N VAL A 47 21.84 0.93 1.19
CA VAL A 47 21.36 -0.46 1.18
C VAL A 47 22.34 -1.33 0.41
N PHE A 48 22.72 -0.96 -0.81
CA PHE A 48 23.64 -1.75 -1.65
C PHE A 48 25.13 -1.53 -1.36
N GLY A 49 25.48 -0.68 -0.40
CA GLY A 49 26.87 -0.50 0.05
C GLY A 49 27.69 0.54 -0.75
N PHE A 50 27.07 1.28 -1.67
CA PHE A 50 27.71 2.41 -2.38
C PHE A 50 27.90 3.65 -1.50
N ALA A 51 27.22 3.71 -0.35
CA ALA A 51 27.35 4.81 0.60
C ALA A 51 27.43 4.29 2.04
N LYS A 52 28.22 4.98 2.88
CA LYS A 52 28.43 4.59 4.27
C LYS A 52 27.11 4.63 5.06
N LYS A 53 26.81 3.54 5.76
CA LYS A 53 25.67 3.42 6.68
C LYS A 53 26.12 3.83 8.09
N GLN A 54 25.42 4.80 8.70
CA GLN A 54 25.67 5.23 10.08
C GLN A 54 24.75 4.53 11.10
N HIS A 55 23.50 4.27 10.72
CA HIS A 55 22.48 3.64 11.59
C HIS A 55 21.76 2.50 10.87
N SER A 56 21.07 1.63 11.61
CA SER A 56 20.16 0.62 11.04
C SER A 56 19.11 1.26 10.14
N PHE A 57 18.66 0.54 9.11
CA PHE A 57 17.55 1.02 8.28
C PHE A 57 16.27 1.06 9.11
N SER A 58 15.44 2.08 8.89
CA SER A 58 14.15 2.19 9.57
C SER A 58 13.22 1.05 9.14
N LYS A 59 12.21 0.75 9.96
CA LYS A 59 11.14 -0.19 9.59
C LYS A 59 10.51 0.19 8.25
N TYR A 60 10.32 1.49 8.01
CA TYR A 60 9.84 2.02 6.73
C TYR A 60 10.70 1.60 5.54
N THR A 61 12.02 1.80 5.62
CA THR A 61 12.95 1.42 4.55
C THR A 61 12.90 -0.09 4.30
N LEU A 62 12.83 -0.90 5.37
CA LEU A 62 12.76 -2.35 5.24
C LEU A 62 11.45 -2.81 4.60
N ALA A 63 10.31 -2.28 5.07
CA ALA A 63 8.98 -2.58 4.51
C ALA A 63 8.90 -2.21 3.03
N THR A 64 9.35 -1.01 2.68
CA THR A 64 9.30 -0.51 1.30
C THR A 64 10.09 -1.38 0.34
N LEU A 65 11.28 -1.83 0.74
CA LEU A 65 12.11 -2.70 -0.08
C LEU A 65 11.54 -4.12 -0.16
N MET A 66 10.92 -4.61 0.92
CA MET A 66 10.33 -5.95 0.96
C MET A 66 9.10 -6.02 0.07
N ASP A 67 8.20 -5.03 0.17
CA ASP A 67 7.02 -4.92 -0.69
C ASP A 67 7.41 -4.80 -2.16
N TYR A 68 8.48 -4.06 -2.46
CA TYR A 68 8.96 -3.92 -3.83
C TYR A 68 9.52 -5.25 -4.37
N ALA A 69 10.33 -5.93 -3.56
CA ALA A 69 10.92 -7.20 -3.92
C ALA A 69 9.87 -8.30 -4.16
N ASN A 70 8.77 -8.27 -3.40
CA ASN A 70 7.69 -9.24 -3.49
C ASN A 70 6.58 -8.83 -4.47
N ALA A 71 6.72 -7.69 -5.16
CA ALA A 71 5.66 -7.16 -6.04
C ALA A 71 5.32 -8.09 -7.24
N ASP A 72 6.21 -9.01 -7.63
CA ASP A 72 5.94 -10.08 -8.62
C ASP A 72 5.51 -11.42 -8.00
N GLU A 73 5.70 -11.60 -6.69
CA GLU A 73 5.34 -12.82 -5.94
C GLU A 73 3.84 -12.89 -5.59
N LEU A 74 3.01 -12.03 -6.21
CA LEU A 74 1.55 -12.15 -6.22
C LEU A 74 1.04 -13.40 -6.98
N ILE A 75 1.95 -14.32 -7.37
CA ILE A 75 1.66 -15.73 -7.63
C ILE A 75 2.21 -16.53 -6.43
N LEU A 76 1.38 -16.73 -5.39
CA LEU A 76 1.76 -17.51 -4.21
C LEU A 76 1.78 -19.02 -4.50
N PRO A 77 2.82 -19.77 -4.09
CA PRO A 77 2.62 -21.05 -3.44
C PRO A 77 2.43 -20.84 -1.92
N ASP A 78 1.46 -21.58 -1.37
CA ASP A 78 1.06 -21.62 0.04
C ASP A 78 2.25 -21.59 1.03
N HIS A 79 2.39 -20.49 1.78
CA HIS A 79 3.07 -20.50 3.07
C HIS A 79 2.32 -19.65 4.09
N LYS A 80 1.68 -20.33 5.06
CA LYS A 80 1.09 -19.74 6.27
C LYS A 80 2.20 -19.19 7.19
N PRO A 81 2.14 -17.93 7.64
CA PRO A 81 2.83 -17.52 8.85
C PRO A 81 1.87 -17.62 10.03
N GLU A 82 2.23 -18.44 11.01
CA GLU A 82 1.62 -18.41 12.32
C GLU A 82 2.20 -17.29 13.17
N THR A 83 1.34 -16.77 14.06
CA THR A 83 1.59 -16.10 15.36
C THR A 83 1.42 -14.58 15.43
N PHE A 84 0.43 -14.19 16.26
CA PHE A 84 0.04 -12.85 16.77
C PHE A 84 -0.79 -11.89 15.89
N ALA A 85 -1.65 -12.42 15.00
CA ALA A 85 -2.78 -11.61 14.53
C ALA A 85 -3.89 -11.59 15.61
N PRO A 86 -4.48 -10.44 15.98
CA PRO A 86 -5.76 -10.44 16.69
C PRO A 86 -6.75 -11.28 15.88
N ALA A 87 -7.53 -12.13 16.56
CA ALA A 87 -8.44 -13.11 15.96
C ALA A 87 -9.02 -12.59 14.64
N ARG A 88 -8.59 -13.18 13.51
CA ARG A 88 -9.20 -12.93 12.21
C ARG A 88 -10.68 -13.19 12.38
N PRO A 89 -11.57 -12.21 12.16
CA PRO A 89 -12.97 -12.54 12.06
C PRO A 89 -13.07 -13.30 10.74
N ASP A 90 -13.27 -14.61 10.82
CA ASP A 90 -13.16 -15.57 9.71
C ASP A 90 -14.19 -15.36 8.58
N ASN A 91 -14.84 -14.18 8.50
CA ASN A 91 -15.83 -13.80 7.49
C ASN A 91 -15.98 -12.27 7.34
N ILE A 92 -14.89 -11.47 7.34
CA ILE A 92 -15.03 -10.05 6.93
C ILE A 92 -15.30 -10.00 5.43
N LYS A 93 -16.56 -9.79 5.06
CA LYS A 93 -16.94 -9.43 3.70
C LYS A 93 -16.55 -7.96 3.44
N ILE A 94 -15.56 -7.74 2.58
CA ILE A 94 -15.22 -6.42 2.05
C ILE A 94 -16.42 -5.88 1.27
N LEU A 95 -16.91 -4.71 1.68
CA LEU A 95 -18.05 -4.04 1.03
C LEU A 95 -17.62 -2.92 0.10
N SER A 96 -16.40 -2.41 0.25
CA SER A 96 -15.85 -1.31 -0.52
C SER A 96 -15.45 -1.81 -1.90
N PHE A 97 -15.89 -1.08 -2.94
CA PHE A 97 -15.66 -1.48 -4.32
C PHE A 97 -15.49 -0.27 -5.24
N LEU A 98 -14.89 -0.56 -6.40
CA LEU A 98 -14.77 0.33 -7.55
C LEU A 98 -15.52 -0.32 -8.71
N ALA A 99 -16.23 0.48 -9.49
CA ALA A 99 -16.87 0.07 -10.72
C ALA A 99 -15.82 0.07 -11.85
N GLU A 100 -15.61 -1.09 -12.47
CA GLU A 100 -14.55 -1.24 -13.48
C GLU A 100 -14.92 -0.62 -14.84
N ASN A 101 -16.22 -0.52 -15.16
CA ASN A 101 -16.63 -0.17 -16.53
C ASN A 101 -17.85 0.75 -16.70
N GLU A 102 -18.64 1.08 -15.66
CA GLU A 102 -19.72 2.07 -15.80
C GLU A 102 -19.95 2.87 -14.52
N PRO A 103 -20.14 4.21 -14.61
CA PRO A 103 -20.43 5.05 -13.46
C PRO A 103 -21.79 4.71 -12.85
N TYR A 104 -21.82 4.55 -11.53
CA TYR A 104 -23.02 4.23 -10.77
C TYR A 104 -23.84 5.52 -10.57
N ALA A 105 -24.62 5.89 -11.58
CA ALA A 105 -25.47 7.08 -11.62
C ALA A 105 -24.74 8.44 -11.74
N GLU A 106 -25.46 9.41 -12.31
CA GLU A 106 -25.10 10.84 -12.25
C GLU A 106 -25.04 11.27 -10.78
N ALA A 107 -24.05 12.09 -10.44
CA ALA A 107 -23.72 12.50 -9.08
C ALA A 107 -24.98 12.70 -8.22
N PHE A 108 -25.04 12.01 -7.09
CA PHE A 108 -26.08 12.19 -6.07
C PHE A 108 -26.18 13.69 -5.77
N ASN A 109 -27.23 14.34 -6.30
CA ASN A 109 -27.42 15.78 -6.21
C ASN A 109 -27.48 16.18 -4.73
N GLY A 110 -26.39 16.75 -4.21
CA GLY A 110 -26.27 17.26 -2.84
C GLY A 110 -25.60 16.33 -1.82
N GLN A 111 -25.12 15.15 -2.21
CA GLN A 111 -24.42 14.24 -1.28
C GLN A 111 -22.90 14.44 -1.36
N GLU A 112 -22.24 14.58 -0.21
CA GLU A 112 -20.78 14.64 -0.15
C GLU A 112 -20.18 13.32 -0.69
N CYS A 113 -19.11 13.45 -1.46
CA CYS A 113 -18.42 12.34 -2.10
C CYS A 113 -16.91 12.47 -1.89
N LEU A 114 -16.24 11.32 -1.82
CA LEU A 114 -14.80 11.23 -1.64
C LEU A 114 -14.11 11.23 -3.01
N ASN A 115 -12.94 11.87 -3.10
CA ASN A 115 -12.10 11.75 -4.29
C ASN A 115 -11.27 10.44 -4.18
N PRO A 116 -11.15 9.62 -5.25
CA PRO A 116 -10.37 8.37 -5.17
C PRO A 116 -8.89 8.56 -4.86
N LYS A 117 -8.32 9.74 -5.17
CA LYS A 117 -6.92 10.09 -4.84
C LYS A 117 -6.76 10.68 -3.45
N GLN A 118 -7.85 10.84 -2.71
CA GLN A 118 -7.84 11.30 -1.34
C GLN A 118 -7.26 10.24 -0.41
N LEU A 119 -6.59 10.66 0.67
CA LEU A 119 -5.96 9.75 1.62
C LEU A 119 -6.99 9.01 2.48
N VAL A 120 -6.66 7.79 2.89
CA VAL A 120 -7.45 6.96 3.82
C VAL A 120 -7.73 7.70 5.12
N LEU A 121 -6.74 8.44 5.65
CA LEU A 121 -6.93 9.23 6.88
C LEU A 121 -8.02 10.29 6.72
N GLU A 122 -7.98 11.04 5.62
CA GLU A 122 -8.95 12.11 5.36
C GLU A 122 -10.35 11.55 5.16
N ALA A 123 -10.49 10.41 4.47
CA ALA A 123 -11.78 9.75 4.31
C ALA A 123 -12.38 9.30 5.65
N LEU A 124 -11.55 8.73 6.54
CA LEU A 124 -11.97 8.34 7.88
C LEU A 124 -12.40 9.55 8.71
N GLU A 125 -11.66 10.67 8.62
CA GLU A 125 -12.05 11.91 9.29
C GLU A 125 -13.40 12.43 8.81
N ILE A 126 -13.67 12.39 7.50
CA ILE A 126 -14.96 12.83 6.93
C ILE A 126 -16.09 11.93 7.42
N LEU A 127 -15.94 10.61 7.27
CA LEU A 127 -16.92 9.62 7.75
C LEU A 127 -17.23 9.80 9.24
N GLN A 128 -16.19 10.03 10.05
CA GLN A 128 -16.36 10.26 11.49
C GLN A 128 -17.06 11.59 11.80
N LYS A 129 -16.61 12.71 11.19
CA LYS A 129 -17.18 14.05 11.42
C LYS A 129 -18.66 14.11 11.04
N GLN A 130 -19.04 13.38 10.01
CA GLN A 130 -20.41 13.35 9.48
C GLN A 130 -21.26 12.22 10.05
N ASN A 131 -20.66 11.35 10.88
CA ASN A 131 -21.30 10.16 11.44
C ASN A 131 -21.92 9.25 10.35
N LEU A 132 -21.16 9.04 9.27
CA LEU A 132 -21.55 8.21 8.13
C LEU A 132 -20.78 6.88 8.14
N GLU A 133 -21.47 5.80 7.77
CA GLU A 133 -20.86 4.47 7.68
C GLU A 133 -20.09 4.26 6.35
N PHE A 134 -20.53 4.95 5.30
CA PHE A 134 -19.96 4.86 3.96
C PHE A 134 -20.16 6.15 3.16
N LEU A 135 -19.33 6.35 2.15
CA LEU A 135 -19.41 7.45 1.21
C LEU A 135 -19.17 6.98 -0.23
N PRO A 136 -19.84 7.58 -1.23
CA PRO A 136 -19.55 7.34 -2.63
C PRO A 136 -18.19 7.94 -3.01
N LEU A 137 -17.48 7.27 -3.92
CA LEU A 137 -16.29 7.80 -4.57
C LEU A 137 -16.68 8.46 -5.89
N ALA A 138 -16.27 9.71 -6.09
CA ALA A 138 -16.51 10.42 -7.33
C ALA A 138 -15.20 10.82 -8.02
N ASP A 139 -15.09 10.52 -9.32
CA ASP A 139 -14.05 11.06 -10.20
C ASP A 139 -14.70 11.83 -11.34
N ARG A 140 -14.24 13.06 -11.58
CA ARG A 140 -14.76 13.97 -12.63
C ARG A 140 -16.29 14.09 -12.64
N GLY A 141 -16.91 14.14 -11.46
CA GLY A 141 -18.37 14.28 -11.31
C GLY A 141 -19.16 12.98 -11.52
N LYS A 142 -18.49 11.83 -11.65
CA LYS A 142 -19.13 10.52 -11.81
C LYS A 142 -18.84 9.63 -10.62
N CYS A 143 -19.85 8.95 -10.09
CA CYS A 143 -19.68 7.97 -9.04
C CYS A 143 -19.01 6.70 -9.60
N ILE A 144 -17.86 6.33 -9.05
CA ILE A 144 -17.04 5.19 -9.48
C ILE A 144 -16.96 4.09 -8.42
N GLY A 145 -17.65 4.22 -7.30
CA GLY A 145 -17.57 3.22 -6.23
C GLY A 145 -18.14 3.69 -4.90
N MET A 146 -18.00 2.83 -3.90
CA MET A 146 -18.46 3.05 -2.54
C MET A 146 -17.38 2.63 -1.56
N VAL A 147 -17.17 3.42 -0.52
CA VAL A 147 -16.19 3.15 0.54
C VAL A 147 -16.89 3.08 1.88
N TYR A 148 -16.67 1.98 2.60
CA TYR A 148 -17.16 1.78 3.96
C TYR A 148 -16.05 2.02 4.97
N GLY A 149 -16.35 2.78 6.02
CA GLY A 149 -15.38 3.10 7.08
C GLY A 149 -14.82 1.84 7.74
N LYS A 150 -15.64 0.81 7.96
CA LYS A 150 -15.20 -0.47 8.51
C LYS A 150 -14.14 -1.18 7.67
N ASP A 151 -14.19 -1.02 6.34
CA ASP A 151 -13.23 -1.66 5.44
C ASP A 151 -11.92 -0.88 5.43
N LEU A 152 -11.97 0.46 5.55
CA LEU A 152 -10.77 1.28 5.75
C LEU A 152 -10.11 0.98 7.10
N VAL A 153 -10.89 0.84 8.17
CA VAL A 153 -10.38 0.41 9.49
C VAL A 153 -9.76 -0.98 9.39
N TYR A 154 -10.42 -1.90 8.68
CA TYR A 154 -9.87 -3.22 8.40
C TYR A 154 -8.56 -3.13 7.60
N PHE A 155 -8.48 -2.32 6.55
CA PHE A 155 -7.26 -2.08 5.77
C PHE A 155 -6.09 -1.61 6.64
N LEU A 156 -6.35 -0.67 7.55
CA LEU A 156 -5.35 -0.19 8.50
C LEU A 156 -4.85 -1.32 9.41
N GLY A 157 -5.76 -2.20 9.85
CA GLY A 157 -5.45 -3.35 10.71
C GLY A 157 -4.95 -4.60 9.97
N CYS A 158 -5.16 -4.69 8.65
CA CYS A 158 -4.85 -5.87 7.86
C CYS A 158 -3.45 -5.81 7.33
N ASP A 159 -2.66 -6.82 7.69
CA ASP A 159 -1.28 -7.06 7.29
C ASP A 159 -0.24 -6.56 8.30
N ASP A 160 0.32 -7.55 8.98
CA ASP A 160 1.46 -7.49 9.89
C ASP A 160 2.53 -8.47 9.37
N GLN A 161 2.85 -8.43 8.06
CA GLN A 161 4.18 -8.87 7.66
C GLN A 161 5.17 -7.96 8.37
N MET A 162 6.07 -8.55 9.18
CA MET A 162 7.16 -8.06 10.06
C MET A 162 7.59 -6.56 10.06
N TYR A 163 7.31 -5.78 9.00
CA TYR A 163 7.63 -4.36 8.83
C TYR A 163 6.44 -3.47 8.40
N GLY A 164 5.20 -3.97 8.27
CA GLY A 164 4.02 -3.20 7.91
C GLY A 164 3.71 -2.12 8.95
N THR A 165 4.06 -0.86 8.69
CA THR A 165 3.76 0.21 9.65
C THR A 165 2.40 0.82 9.34
N LEU A 166 1.52 0.82 10.35
CA LEU A 166 0.21 1.48 10.35
C LEU A 166 0.29 2.92 9.82
N TYR A 167 1.36 3.63 10.18
CA TYR A 167 1.61 5.01 9.75
C TYR A 167 1.61 5.17 8.23
N HIS A 168 2.13 4.19 7.48
CA HIS A 168 2.13 4.29 6.02
C HIS A 168 0.75 4.06 5.42
N LYS A 169 -0.05 3.15 6.00
CA LYS A 169 -1.39 2.85 5.50
C LYS A 169 -2.31 4.07 5.55
N PHE A 170 -2.10 5.01 6.48
CA PHE A 170 -2.81 6.29 6.48
C PHE A 170 -2.53 7.17 5.25
N ASN A 171 -1.37 7.01 4.62
CA ASN A 171 -0.95 7.77 3.45
C ASN A 171 -1.33 7.09 2.12
N PHE A 172 -2.07 5.98 2.16
CA PHE A 172 -2.61 5.40 0.94
C PHE A 172 -3.79 6.24 0.47
N ASP A 173 -3.92 6.39 -0.83
CA ASP A 173 -5.16 6.87 -1.42
C ASP A 173 -6.24 5.78 -1.39
N LEU A 174 -7.50 6.19 -1.47
CA LEU A 174 -8.66 5.30 -1.40
C LEU A 174 -8.66 4.26 -2.53
N TYR A 175 -8.25 4.66 -3.73
CA TYR A 175 -8.15 3.74 -4.87
C TYR A 175 -7.23 2.56 -4.56
N THR A 176 -6.03 2.87 -4.07
CA THR A 176 -4.99 1.88 -3.74
C THR A 176 -5.41 1.01 -2.55
N ALA A 177 -5.99 1.62 -1.50
CA ALA A 177 -6.47 0.88 -0.33
C ALA A 177 -7.54 -0.15 -0.70
N ILE A 178 -8.53 0.21 -1.52
CA ILE A 178 -9.60 -0.70 -1.97
C ILE A 178 -9.02 -1.81 -2.86
N ALA A 179 -8.10 -1.47 -3.75
CA ALA A 179 -7.44 -2.46 -4.60
C ALA A 179 -6.68 -3.52 -3.78
N ILE A 180 -6.04 -3.12 -2.67
CA ILE A 180 -5.36 -4.03 -1.74
C ILE A 180 -6.38 -4.89 -0.99
N LEU A 181 -7.43 -4.28 -0.44
CA LEU A 181 -8.47 -4.98 0.31
C LEU A 181 -9.15 -6.10 -0.50
N ARG A 182 -9.42 -5.87 -1.78
CA ARG A 182 -10.08 -6.85 -2.65
C ARG A 182 -9.19 -8.04 -3.05
N ARG A 183 -7.89 -7.93 -2.81
CA ARG A 183 -6.90 -9.00 -3.03
C ARG A 183 -6.60 -9.80 -1.76
N SER A 184 -7.11 -9.35 -0.61
CA SER A 184 -6.89 -9.94 0.73
C SER A 184 -7.91 -11.01 1.06
#